data_AF-A0A078K2D7-F1
#
_entry.id   AF-A0A078K2D7-F1
#
_cell.length_a   1.000
_cell.length_b   1.000
_cell.length_c   1.000
_cell.angle_alpha   90.00
_cell.angle_beta   90.00
_cell.angle_gamma   90.00
#
_symmetry.space_group_name_H-M   'P 1'
#
loop_
_entity.id
_entity.type
_entity.pdbx_description
1 polymer ?
#
loop_
_entity_poly.entity_id
_entity_poly.type
_entity_poly.pdbx_seq_one_letter_code
_entity_poly.pdbx_strand_id
1 'polypeptide(L)'
;MAMKGYLDEYEKLVIRMNTPRVVIDNGVCSSATIVKVDSPRGHGILLEAVQILTDLNLSIKKAYISSDGRWNMDVFHVTDINGNKLNDQSVLSYIEQSIETVYYGEDIEVNGLTALELTGTDRIGLLSEMFAVLSDLNCDVVDAKLWTHNGRVASIIYLKDCTSGSPILDPHRISNIEGRLKNVLNGDNNVNSAAKACVSMDVMTHVERRLHQLMFEDRDYEKRSKRHERDPMVVVTVQNWAERSYSVVNVHCRDRTKLLFDVVCTLTDMEYAVFHATINTSSDQAHLEFYIRHKDGSPISSEAERQRVIQCLEAAVERRASAGVRLELRHPDKQGLLAEVTRTFRENGLNVTRTEISTSCGMATNIFCVTDA
;
A
#
# COMPACT_ATOMS: atom_id res chain seq x y z
N MET A 1 -28.33 20.25 -23.31
CA MET A 1 -27.16 20.95 -23.89
C MET A 1 -26.47 21.65 -22.73
N ALA A 2 -25.52 20.96 -22.07
CA ALA A 2 -24.88 21.46 -20.85
C ALA A 2 -23.79 22.47 -21.21
N MET A 3 -23.81 23.63 -20.54
CA MET A 3 -22.86 24.72 -20.74
C MET A 3 -21.50 24.32 -20.18
N LYS A 4 -20.51 24.18 -21.07
CA LYS A 4 -19.10 23.96 -20.71
C LYS A 4 -18.59 25.25 -20.05
N GLY A 5 -18.45 25.25 -18.73
CA GLY A 5 -17.91 26.38 -17.98
C GLY A 5 -16.48 26.67 -18.42
N TYR A 6 -16.24 27.87 -18.95
CA TYR A 6 -14.88 28.35 -19.23
C TYR A 6 -14.23 28.75 -17.90
N LEU A 7 -13.15 28.06 -17.51
CA LEU A 7 -12.26 28.50 -16.44
C LEU A 7 -11.70 29.88 -16.78
N ASP A 8 -11.66 30.80 -15.82
CA ASP A 8 -11.09 32.14 -16.01
C ASP A 8 -9.56 32.05 -16.16
N GLU A 9 -8.93 33.01 -16.84
CA GLU A 9 -7.48 33.04 -17.11
C GLU A 9 -6.65 33.00 -15.82
N TYR A 10 -7.17 33.57 -14.73
CA TYR A 10 -6.54 33.51 -13.41
C TYR A 10 -6.54 32.09 -12.84
N GLU A 11 -7.65 31.36 -12.96
CA GLU A 11 -7.75 29.96 -12.50
C GLU A 11 -6.80 29.07 -13.29
N LYS A 12 -6.72 29.24 -14.62
CA LYS A 12 -5.75 28.53 -15.46
C LYS A 12 -4.30 28.81 -15.04
N LEU A 13 -3.99 30.05 -14.68
CA LEU A 13 -2.66 30.45 -14.22
C LEU A 13 -2.32 29.79 -12.88
N VAL A 14 -3.26 29.82 -11.91
CA VAL A 14 -3.11 29.20 -10.60
C VAL A 14 -2.96 27.69 -10.72
N ILE A 15 -3.75 27.05 -11.59
CA ILE A 15 -3.60 25.62 -11.90
C ILE A 15 -2.19 25.37 -12.42
N ARG A 16 -1.77 26.05 -13.50
CA ARG A 16 -0.45 25.85 -14.11
C ARG A 16 0.72 26.12 -13.15
N MET A 17 0.56 27.03 -12.19
CA MET A 17 1.57 27.30 -11.17
C MET A 17 1.62 26.22 -10.08
N ASN A 18 0.51 25.50 -9.85
CA ASN A 18 0.39 24.47 -8.81
C ASN A 18 0.50 23.03 -9.34
N THR A 19 0.38 22.83 -10.65
CA THR A 19 0.54 21.53 -11.30
C THR A 19 2.00 21.06 -11.20
N PRO A 20 2.25 19.83 -10.72
CA PRO A 20 3.56 19.21 -10.83
C PRO A 20 4.01 19.18 -12.30
N ARG A 21 5.29 19.38 -12.55
CA ARG A 21 5.89 19.22 -13.87
C ARG A 21 6.75 17.98 -13.86
N VAL A 22 6.53 17.11 -14.85
CA VAL A 22 7.29 15.87 -14.99
C VAL A 22 8.24 16.00 -16.16
N VAL A 23 9.49 15.58 -15.96
CA VAL A 23 10.48 15.49 -17.03
C VAL A 23 11.09 14.10 -17.00
N ILE A 24 10.85 13.35 -18.07
CA ILE A 24 11.47 12.04 -18.25
C ILE A 24 12.71 12.16 -19.13
N ASP A 25 13.84 11.68 -18.61
CA ASP A 25 15.12 11.64 -19.30
C ASP A 25 15.61 10.20 -19.42
N ASN A 26 15.63 9.73 -20.67
CA ASN A 26 16.12 8.40 -21.01
C ASN A 26 17.51 8.44 -21.67
N GLY A 27 18.26 9.53 -21.60
CA GLY A 27 19.57 9.72 -22.22
C GLY A 27 20.73 9.81 -21.23
N VAL A 28 20.52 10.43 -20.07
CA VAL A 28 21.61 10.78 -19.12
C VAL A 28 22.16 9.56 -18.38
N CYS A 29 21.32 8.63 -17.95
CA CYS A 29 21.75 7.41 -17.27
C CYS A 29 21.72 6.23 -18.24
N SER A 30 22.81 5.45 -18.31
CA SER A 30 22.89 4.28 -19.21
C SER A 30 22.05 3.09 -18.73
N SER A 31 21.77 3.00 -17.42
CA SER A 31 21.15 1.82 -16.80
C SER A 31 19.72 2.03 -16.28
N ALA A 32 19.21 3.27 -16.29
CA ALA A 32 17.87 3.58 -15.78
C ALA A 32 17.25 4.75 -16.53
N THR A 33 15.92 4.82 -16.55
CA THR A 33 15.17 5.99 -16.98
C THR A 33 15.04 6.95 -15.81
N ILE A 34 15.29 8.24 -16.00
CA ILE A 34 15.18 9.24 -14.94
C ILE A 34 13.81 9.91 -15.05
N VAL A 35 13.02 9.88 -13.98
CA VAL A 35 11.77 10.63 -13.84
C VAL A 35 12.02 11.76 -12.85
N LYS A 36 11.89 13.00 -13.28
CA LYS A 36 12.01 14.20 -12.41
C LYS A 36 10.63 14.80 -12.22
N VAL A 37 10.27 15.07 -10.97
CA VAL A 37 9.01 15.71 -10.60
C VAL A 37 9.35 17.00 -9.87
N ASP A 38 9.07 18.12 -10.52
CA ASP A 38 9.16 19.45 -9.92
C ASP A 38 7.75 19.87 -9.50
N SER A 39 7.53 20.21 -8.23
CA SER A 39 6.21 20.62 -7.78
C SER A 39 6.28 21.74 -6.75
N PRO A 40 5.26 22.59 -6.65
CA PRO A 40 5.12 23.43 -5.46
C PRO A 40 4.90 22.54 -4.24
N ARG A 41 5.12 23.11 -3.06
CA ARG A 41 4.87 22.41 -1.80
C ARG A 41 3.36 22.20 -1.61
N GLY A 42 2.88 21.07 -2.12
CA GLY A 42 1.61 20.46 -1.76
C GLY A 42 1.82 19.28 -0.81
N HIS A 43 0.80 18.94 -0.02
CA HIS A 43 0.80 17.70 0.73
C HIS A 43 0.52 16.54 -0.25
N GLY A 44 1.36 15.50 -0.28
CA GLY A 44 1.04 14.24 -0.96
C GLY A 44 1.84 13.90 -2.22
N ILE A 45 2.44 14.89 -2.90
CA ILE A 45 3.00 14.71 -4.25
C ILE A 45 4.08 13.63 -4.32
N LEU A 46 5.00 13.58 -3.34
CA LEU A 46 6.00 12.52 -3.25
C LEU A 46 5.36 11.12 -3.16
N LEU A 47 4.34 10.98 -2.31
CA LEU A 47 3.65 9.71 -2.12
C LEU A 47 2.88 9.31 -3.39
N GLU A 48 2.21 10.27 -4.04
CA GLU A 48 1.46 10.05 -5.28
C GLU A 48 2.38 9.65 -6.44
N ALA A 49 3.52 10.33 -6.61
CA ALA A 49 4.51 9.96 -7.61
C ALA A 49 5.05 8.53 -7.36
N VAL A 50 5.41 8.22 -6.11
CA VAL A 50 5.89 6.88 -5.74
C VAL A 50 4.80 5.81 -5.89
N GLN A 51 3.53 6.16 -5.66
CA GLN A 51 2.36 5.29 -5.91
C GLN A 51 2.23 4.94 -7.40
N ILE A 52 2.22 5.95 -8.28
CA ILE A 52 2.09 5.75 -9.73
C ILE A 52 3.22 4.87 -10.26
N LEU A 53 4.46 5.13 -9.86
CA LEU A 53 5.61 4.30 -10.25
C LEU A 53 5.48 2.86 -9.73
N THR A 54 4.91 2.70 -8.53
CA THR A 54 4.68 1.40 -7.89
C THR A 54 3.58 0.60 -8.59
N ASP A 55 2.52 1.26 -9.07
CA ASP A 55 1.39 0.61 -9.76
C ASP A 55 1.79 0.09 -11.14
N LEU A 56 2.74 0.76 -11.78
CA LEU A 56 3.39 0.31 -13.01
C LEU A 56 4.43 -0.81 -12.76
N ASN A 57 4.57 -1.28 -11.52
CA ASN A 57 5.56 -2.29 -11.10
C ASN A 57 7.01 -1.91 -11.44
N LEU A 58 7.33 -0.61 -11.42
CA LEU A 58 8.67 -0.12 -11.66
C LEU A 58 9.56 -0.26 -10.42
N SER A 59 10.84 -0.52 -10.65
CA SER A 59 11.84 -0.56 -9.58
C SER A 59 12.59 0.77 -9.50
N ILE A 60 12.57 1.40 -8.33
CA ILE A 60 13.31 2.63 -8.05
C ILE A 60 14.70 2.23 -7.52
N LYS A 61 15.74 2.39 -8.35
CA LYS A 61 17.13 2.03 -7.99
C LYS A 61 17.84 3.12 -7.21
N LYS A 62 17.53 4.38 -7.52
CA LYS A 62 18.01 5.55 -6.81
C LYS A 62 16.92 6.60 -6.77
N ALA A 63 16.88 7.38 -5.71
CA ALA A 63 16.08 8.59 -5.70
C ALA A 63 16.70 9.69 -4.85
N TYR A 64 16.44 10.92 -5.26
CA TYR A 64 16.83 12.14 -4.57
C TYR A 64 15.59 13.01 -4.39
N ILE A 65 15.20 13.21 -3.15
CA ILE A 65 14.04 14.02 -2.77
C ILE A 65 14.60 15.28 -2.13
N SER A 66 14.10 16.44 -2.52
CA SER A 66 14.57 17.72 -1.96
C SER A 66 13.44 18.73 -1.93
N SER A 67 13.28 19.41 -0.79
CA SER A 67 12.30 20.47 -0.58
C SER A 67 13.00 21.70 0.01
N ASP A 68 12.90 22.84 -0.67
CA ASP A 68 13.40 24.13 -0.17
C ASP A 68 12.38 24.87 0.71
N GLY A 69 11.23 24.23 0.98
CA GLY A 69 10.11 24.78 1.73
C GLY A 69 9.03 25.45 0.87
N ARG A 70 9.29 25.72 -0.41
CA ARG A 70 8.31 26.24 -1.38
C ARG A 70 8.14 25.32 -2.58
N TRP A 71 9.22 24.71 -3.02
CA TRP A 71 9.29 23.79 -4.15
C TRP A 71 9.90 22.46 -3.70
N ASN A 72 9.40 21.40 -4.32
CA ASN A 72 9.91 20.05 -4.21
C ASN A 72 10.51 19.67 -5.56
N MET A 73 11.66 19.00 -5.52
CA MET A 73 12.29 18.38 -6.67
C MET A 73 12.62 16.93 -6.30
N ASP A 74 11.90 16.02 -6.93
CA ASP A 74 12.01 14.59 -6.70
C ASP A 74 12.56 13.93 -7.96
N VAL A 75 13.66 13.21 -7.85
CA VAL A 75 14.34 12.55 -8.97
C VAL A 75 14.38 11.06 -8.71
N PHE A 76 13.78 10.26 -9.60
CA PHE A 76 13.73 8.80 -9.49
C PHE A 76 14.48 8.16 -10.67
N HIS A 77 15.38 7.23 -10.36
CA HIS A 77 16.01 6.36 -11.35
C HIS A 77 15.22 5.05 -11.38
N VAL A 78 14.41 4.87 -12.44
CA VAL A 78 13.48 3.74 -12.56
C VAL A 78 13.90 2.76 -13.63
N THR A 79 13.61 1.48 -13.38
CA THR A 79 13.72 0.39 -14.33
C THR A 79 12.43 -0.43 -14.37
N ASP A 80 12.25 -1.21 -15.42
CA ASP A 80 11.26 -2.29 -15.41
C ASP A 80 11.63 -3.39 -14.39
N ILE A 81 10.79 -4.42 -14.27
CA ILE A 81 11.01 -5.57 -13.39
C ILE A 81 12.26 -6.40 -13.76
N ASN A 82 12.73 -6.31 -15.00
CA ASN A 82 13.91 -7.00 -15.51
C ASN A 82 15.19 -6.17 -15.32
N GLY A 83 15.09 -4.94 -14.78
CA GLY A 83 16.23 -4.05 -14.59
C GLY A 83 16.60 -3.21 -15.83
N ASN A 84 15.74 -3.18 -16.85
CA ASN A 84 15.96 -2.41 -18.07
C ASN A 84 15.34 -1.02 -17.98
N LYS A 85 15.81 -0.12 -18.85
CA LYS A 85 15.19 1.20 -19.06
C LYS A 85 13.80 1.05 -19.67
N LEU A 86 12.96 2.04 -19.40
CA LEU A 86 11.66 2.15 -20.01
C LEU A 86 11.82 2.65 -21.44
N ASN A 87 11.39 1.83 -22.41
CA ASN A 87 11.42 2.19 -23.83
C ASN A 87 10.01 2.32 -24.44
N ASP A 88 8.98 1.89 -23.70
CA ASP A 88 7.60 2.00 -24.14
C ASP A 88 7.10 3.44 -23.93
N GLN A 89 6.91 4.15 -25.03
CA GLN A 89 6.45 5.54 -25.03
C GLN A 89 5.07 5.69 -24.37
N SER A 90 4.21 4.67 -24.42
CA SER A 90 2.89 4.72 -23.77
C SER A 90 3.00 4.74 -22.25
N VAL A 91 3.94 3.96 -21.69
CA VAL A 91 4.25 3.96 -20.25
C VAL A 91 4.85 5.30 -19.84
N LEU A 92 5.77 5.85 -20.65
CA LEU A 92 6.39 7.14 -20.36
C LEU A 92 5.35 8.27 -20.33
N SER A 93 4.51 8.34 -21.37
CA SER A 93 3.46 9.35 -21.46
C SER A 93 2.38 9.18 -20.37
N TYR A 94 2.10 7.94 -19.96
CA TYR A 94 1.22 7.68 -18.83
C TYR A 94 1.82 8.21 -17.51
N ILE A 95 3.11 7.98 -17.23
CA ILE A 95 3.77 8.51 -16.03
C ILE A 95 3.71 10.04 -16.00
N GLU A 96 4.04 10.70 -17.11
CA GLU A 96 3.96 12.16 -17.23
C GLU A 96 2.54 12.63 -16.94
N GLN A 97 1.56 12.11 -17.69
CA GLN A 97 0.17 12.55 -17.55
C GLN A 97 -0.37 12.27 -16.15
N SER A 98 -0.20 11.06 -15.61
CA SER A 98 -0.76 10.67 -14.31
C SER A 98 -0.21 11.49 -13.16
N ILE A 99 1.08 11.85 -13.16
CA ILE A 99 1.68 12.67 -12.09
C ILE A 99 1.30 14.15 -12.28
N GLU A 100 1.19 14.65 -13.50
CA GLU A 100 0.75 16.03 -13.76
C GLU A 100 -0.74 16.23 -13.44
N THR A 101 -1.57 15.21 -13.64
CA THR A 101 -3.01 15.28 -13.35
C THR A 101 -3.37 15.00 -11.89
N VAL A 102 -2.40 14.78 -11.00
CA VAL A 102 -2.60 14.49 -9.56
C VAL A 102 -3.52 15.49 -8.84
N TYR A 103 -3.69 16.70 -9.37
CA TYR A 103 -4.63 17.71 -8.86
C TYR A 103 -6.10 17.47 -9.18
N TYR A 104 -6.38 16.60 -10.14
CA TYR A 104 -7.72 16.19 -10.55
C TYR A 104 -7.79 14.71 -10.20
N GLY A 105 -8.29 14.40 -9.00
CA GLY A 105 -8.72 13.04 -8.69
C GLY A 105 -9.70 12.62 -9.78
N GLU A 106 -9.21 11.98 -10.84
CA GLU A 106 -10.05 11.25 -11.76
C GLU A 106 -10.54 10.06 -10.97
N ASP A 107 -11.81 10.14 -10.62
CA ASP A 107 -12.59 9.05 -10.08
C ASP A 107 -12.38 7.83 -10.97
N ILE A 108 -11.49 6.93 -10.55
CA ILE A 108 -11.62 5.54 -10.96
C ILE A 108 -12.81 5.03 -10.16
N GLU A 109 -14.00 5.32 -10.68
CA GLU A 109 -15.22 4.64 -10.32
C GLU A 109 -14.91 3.15 -10.42
N VAL A 110 -14.71 2.48 -9.28
CA VAL A 110 -14.74 1.02 -9.23
C VAL A 110 -16.19 0.64 -9.46
N ASN A 111 -16.52 0.59 -10.75
CA ASN A 111 -17.83 0.34 -11.31
C ASN A 111 -18.45 -0.93 -10.71
N GLY A 112 -19.46 -0.75 -9.85
CA GLY A 112 -20.42 -1.78 -9.51
C GLY A 112 -19.97 -2.85 -8.50
N LEU A 113 -18.95 -2.60 -7.68
CA LEU A 113 -18.52 -3.52 -6.62
C LEU A 113 -18.72 -2.92 -5.21
N THR A 114 -19.00 -3.78 -4.24
CA THR A 114 -19.03 -3.43 -2.82
C THR A 114 -17.66 -3.70 -2.21
N ALA A 115 -16.98 -2.66 -1.72
CA ALA A 115 -15.69 -2.80 -1.05
C ALA A 115 -15.88 -3.09 0.45
N LEU A 116 -15.18 -4.09 0.96
CA LEU A 116 -15.21 -4.50 2.35
C LEU A 116 -13.81 -4.37 2.96
N GLU A 117 -13.70 -3.64 4.06
CA GLU A 117 -12.48 -3.51 4.85
C GLU A 117 -12.59 -4.35 6.12
N LEU A 118 -11.58 -5.17 6.37
CA LEU A 118 -11.53 -6.09 7.50
C LEU A 118 -10.22 -5.94 8.27
N THR A 119 -10.28 -5.91 9.60
CA THR A 119 -9.13 -6.05 10.49
C THR A 119 -9.43 -6.98 11.65
N GLY A 120 -8.42 -7.67 12.15
CA GLY A 120 -8.59 -8.60 13.26
C GLY A 120 -7.31 -9.31 13.70
N THR A 121 -7.47 -10.29 14.58
CA THR A 121 -6.36 -11.15 15.00
C THR A 121 -6.22 -12.30 14.01
N ASP A 122 -5.02 -12.46 13.45
CA ASP A 122 -4.74 -13.55 12.52
C ASP A 122 -4.63 -14.90 13.25
N ARG A 123 -5.07 -15.96 12.59
CA ARG A 123 -5.02 -17.33 13.09
C ARG A 123 -5.14 -18.32 11.93
N ILE A 124 -4.60 -19.51 12.15
CA ILE A 124 -4.70 -20.61 11.19
C ILE A 124 -6.18 -20.84 10.84
N GLY A 125 -6.47 -20.89 9.53
CA GLY A 125 -7.79 -21.14 9.00
C GLY A 125 -8.73 -19.93 8.91
N LEU A 126 -8.31 -18.75 9.37
CA LEU A 126 -9.13 -17.54 9.33
C LEU A 126 -9.63 -17.23 7.91
N LEU A 127 -8.74 -17.26 6.92
CA LEU A 127 -9.07 -17.05 5.52
C LEU A 127 -10.13 -18.03 4.99
N SER A 128 -10.02 -19.31 5.37
CA SER A 128 -10.98 -20.33 4.94
C SER A 128 -12.37 -20.07 5.49
N GLU A 129 -12.47 -19.66 6.76
CA GLU A 129 -13.75 -19.30 7.37
C GLU A 129 -14.32 -18.01 6.77
N MET A 130 -13.48 -17.01 6.50
CA MET A 130 -13.91 -15.77 5.87
C MET A 130 -14.52 -16.01 4.49
N PHE A 131 -13.83 -16.75 3.62
CA PHE A 131 -14.34 -17.06 2.28
C PHE A 131 -15.54 -18.01 2.32
N ALA A 132 -15.62 -18.91 3.30
CA ALA A 132 -16.82 -19.74 3.51
C ALA A 132 -18.03 -18.87 3.87
N VAL A 133 -17.88 -17.91 4.80
CA VAL A 133 -18.96 -16.98 5.16
C VAL A 133 -19.41 -16.14 3.96
N LEU A 134 -18.48 -15.61 3.17
CA LEU A 134 -18.83 -14.85 1.97
C LEU A 134 -19.59 -15.70 0.94
N SER A 135 -19.12 -16.93 0.72
CA SER A 135 -19.78 -17.89 -0.18
C SER A 135 -21.19 -18.25 0.30
N ASP A 136 -21.37 -18.51 1.61
CA ASP A 136 -22.66 -18.83 2.23
C ASP A 136 -23.66 -17.66 2.14
N LEU A 137 -23.16 -16.42 2.12
CA LEU A 137 -23.95 -15.20 1.97
C LEU A 137 -24.20 -14.81 0.50
N ASN A 138 -23.86 -15.69 -0.45
CA ASN A 138 -23.96 -15.46 -1.89
C ASN A 138 -23.23 -14.18 -2.34
N CYS A 139 -22.06 -13.92 -1.75
CA CYS A 139 -21.15 -12.87 -2.18
C CYS A 139 -20.07 -13.48 -3.07
N ASP A 140 -19.94 -12.95 -4.29
CA ASP A 140 -18.88 -13.31 -5.21
C ASP A 140 -17.68 -12.38 -5.00
N VAL A 141 -16.49 -12.97 -4.84
CA VAL A 141 -15.25 -12.22 -4.59
C VAL A 141 -14.59 -11.94 -5.93
N VAL A 142 -14.57 -10.67 -6.33
CA VAL A 142 -14.02 -10.24 -7.63
C VAL A 142 -12.55 -9.89 -7.52
N ASP A 143 -12.17 -9.18 -6.46
CA ASP A 143 -10.79 -8.83 -6.14
C ASP A 143 -10.62 -8.85 -4.62
N ALA A 144 -9.46 -9.27 -4.14
CA ALA A 144 -9.14 -9.16 -2.72
C ALA A 144 -7.63 -9.04 -2.50
N LYS A 145 -7.26 -8.19 -1.54
CA LYS A 145 -5.90 -8.13 -1.00
C LYS A 145 -5.93 -8.30 0.50
N LEU A 146 -5.12 -9.23 1.01
CA LEU A 146 -4.99 -9.48 2.44
C LEU A 146 -3.53 -9.56 2.85
N TRP A 147 -3.21 -8.90 3.97
CA TRP A 147 -1.90 -8.93 4.62
C TRP A 147 -2.04 -9.50 6.03
N THR A 148 -1.02 -10.22 6.48
CA THR A 148 -0.84 -10.61 7.88
C THR A 148 0.52 -10.13 8.38
N HIS A 149 0.57 -9.66 9.62
CA HIS A 149 1.82 -9.27 10.27
C HIS A 149 1.65 -9.28 11.80
N ASN A 150 2.62 -9.81 12.53
CA ASN A 150 2.62 -9.87 14.01
C ASN A 150 1.30 -10.39 14.64
N GLY A 151 0.66 -11.39 14.00
CA GLY A 151 -0.60 -11.96 14.47
C GLY A 151 -1.83 -11.06 14.23
N ARG A 152 -1.71 -10.08 13.33
CA ARG A 152 -2.78 -9.19 12.86
C ARG A 152 -3.07 -9.47 11.41
N VAL A 153 -4.31 -9.25 11.00
CA VAL A 153 -4.75 -9.33 9.61
C VAL A 153 -5.42 -8.03 9.20
N ALA A 154 -5.17 -7.60 7.97
CA ALA A 154 -5.93 -6.55 7.30
C ALA A 154 -6.29 -7.01 5.89
N SER A 155 -7.51 -6.73 5.45
CA SER A 155 -8.00 -7.13 4.12
C SER A 155 -8.91 -6.08 3.51
N ILE A 156 -8.81 -5.93 2.20
CA ILE A 156 -9.76 -5.22 1.35
C ILE A 156 -10.30 -6.21 0.34
N ILE A 157 -11.62 -6.38 0.29
CA ILE A 157 -12.31 -7.37 -0.54
C ILE A 157 -13.38 -6.65 -1.37
N TYR A 158 -13.31 -6.78 -2.69
CA TYR A 158 -14.32 -6.29 -3.61
C TYR A 158 -15.28 -7.40 -3.97
N LEU A 159 -16.56 -7.16 -3.67
CA LEU A 159 -17.63 -8.13 -3.73
C LEU A 159 -18.72 -7.69 -4.72
N LYS A 160 -19.43 -8.65 -5.29
CA LYS A 160 -20.72 -8.44 -5.92
C LYS A 160 -21.70 -9.51 -5.47
N ASP A 161 -22.98 -9.27 -5.66
CA ASP A 161 -23.99 -10.28 -5.41
C ASP A 161 -23.91 -11.41 -6.46
N CYS A 162 -23.87 -12.67 -6.03
CA CYS A 162 -23.81 -13.82 -6.96
C CYS A 162 -25.03 -13.93 -7.89
N THR A 163 -26.21 -13.50 -7.43
CA THR A 163 -27.48 -13.70 -8.15
C THR A 163 -27.77 -12.58 -9.15
N SER A 164 -27.54 -11.33 -8.77
CA SER A 164 -27.77 -10.16 -9.63
C SER A 164 -26.53 -9.70 -10.38
N GLY A 165 -25.33 -10.07 -9.91
CA GLY A 165 -24.05 -9.55 -10.41
C GLY A 165 -23.83 -8.06 -10.10
N SER A 166 -24.68 -7.47 -9.26
CA SER A 166 -24.68 -6.04 -8.92
C SER A 166 -23.96 -5.78 -7.59
N PRO A 167 -23.60 -4.52 -7.27
CA PRO A 167 -23.12 -4.20 -5.93
C PRO A 167 -24.20 -4.52 -4.89
N ILE A 168 -23.76 -4.89 -3.70
CA ILE A 168 -24.59 -5.13 -2.52
C ILE A 168 -24.85 -3.77 -1.87
N LEU A 169 -26.07 -3.24 -2.05
CA LEU A 169 -26.48 -1.93 -1.55
C LEU A 169 -27.51 -2.02 -0.42
N ASP A 170 -28.11 -3.19 -0.20
CA ASP A 170 -29.12 -3.38 0.84
C ASP A 170 -28.50 -3.29 2.25
N PRO A 171 -28.90 -2.31 3.09
CA PRO A 171 -28.30 -2.11 4.41
C PRO A 171 -28.43 -3.30 5.35
N HIS A 172 -29.54 -4.06 5.25
CA HIS A 172 -29.74 -5.26 6.06
C HIS A 172 -28.78 -6.38 5.68
N ARG A 173 -28.57 -6.61 4.38
CA ARG A 173 -27.55 -7.54 3.90
C ARG A 173 -26.14 -7.11 4.28
N ILE A 174 -25.81 -5.82 4.13
CA ILE A 174 -24.51 -5.28 4.54
C ILE A 174 -24.28 -5.55 6.04
N SER A 175 -25.24 -5.19 6.90
CA SER A 175 -25.13 -5.42 8.34
C SER A 175 -24.99 -6.90 8.69
N ASN A 176 -25.67 -7.80 7.97
CA ASN A 176 -25.52 -9.25 8.15
C ASN A 176 -24.11 -9.73 7.75
N ILE A 177 -23.57 -9.27 6.61
CA ILE A 177 -22.21 -9.59 6.17
C ILE A 177 -21.19 -9.11 7.21
N GLU A 178 -21.27 -7.84 7.60
CA GLU A 178 -20.39 -7.24 8.62
C GLU A 178 -20.46 -8.00 9.94
N GLY A 179 -21.67 -8.29 10.43
CA GLY A 179 -21.87 -9.02 11.68
C GLY A 179 -21.28 -10.43 11.65
N ARG A 180 -21.48 -11.18 10.55
CA ARG A 180 -20.96 -12.54 10.39
C ARG A 180 -19.44 -12.56 10.30
N LEU A 181 -18.84 -11.64 9.54
CA LEU A 181 -17.38 -11.55 9.41
C LEU A 181 -16.72 -11.02 10.68
N LYS A 182 -17.34 -10.07 11.37
CA LYS A 182 -16.88 -9.59 12.67
C LYS A 182 -16.80 -10.72 13.70
N ASN A 183 -17.73 -11.67 13.68
CA ASN A 183 -17.68 -12.85 14.56
C ASN A 183 -16.51 -13.79 14.20
N VAL A 184 -16.18 -13.94 12.92
CA VAL A 184 -15.03 -14.75 12.47
C VAL A 184 -13.70 -14.10 12.86
N LEU A 185 -13.62 -12.78 12.76
CA LEU A 185 -12.42 -11.98 13.04
C LEU A 185 -12.18 -11.74 14.55
N ASN A 186 -13.24 -11.70 15.35
CA ASN A 186 -13.17 -11.75 16.82
C ASN A 186 -12.88 -13.20 17.24
N GLY A 187 -11.61 -13.62 17.11
CA GLY A 187 -11.17 -14.88 17.73
C GLY A 187 -11.37 -14.87 19.25
N ASP A 188 -11.13 -16.02 19.90
CA ASP A 188 -11.28 -16.15 21.35
C ASP A 188 -10.34 -15.20 22.12
N ASN A 189 -10.93 -14.19 22.77
CA ASN A 189 -10.45 -13.51 23.98
C ASN A 189 -9.20 -12.58 23.92
N ASN A 190 -9.10 -11.64 22.97
CA ASN A 190 -8.10 -10.55 23.11
C ASN A 190 -8.74 -9.16 23.20
N VAL A 191 -8.71 -8.60 24.41
CA VAL A 191 -9.38 -7.35 24.83
C VAL A 191 -8.85 -6.08 24.13
N ASN A 192 -7.65 -6.17 23.51
CA ASN A 192 -6.94 -4.99 22.98
C ASN A 192 -7.04 -4.81 21.46
N SER A 193 -7.81 -5.64 20.76
CA SER A 193 -8.09 -5.47 19.33
C SER A 193 -9.57 -5.72 19.07
N ALA A 194 -10.27 -4.66 18.67
CA ALA A 194 -11.63 -4.79 18.18
C ALA A 194 -11.54 -5.24 16.72
N ALA A 195 -12.02 -6.46 16.40
CA ALA A 195 -12.19 -6.82 15.00
C ALA A 195 -13.15 -5.83 14.33
N LYS A 196 -12.76 -5.38 13.14
CA LYS A 196 -13.56 -4.48 12.31
C LYS A 196 -13.92 -5.19 11.03
N ALA A 197 -15.19 -5.10 10.66
CA ALA A 197 -15.69 -5.46 9.36
C ALA A 197 -16.64 -4.34 8.95
N CYS A 198 -16.29 -3.59 7.90
CA CYS A 198 -17.13 -2.51 7.41
C CYS A 198 -17.10 -2.43 5.89
N VAL A 199 -18.26 -2.16 5.30
CA VAL A 199 -18.32 -1.79 3.88
C VAL A 199 -17.83 -0.35 3.73
N SER A 200 -16.78 -0.16 2.93
CA SER A 200 -16.33 1.18 2.54
C SER A 200 -17.14 1.66 1.35
N MET A 201 -17.79 2.80 1.50
CA MET A 201 -18.43 3.52 0.39
C MET A 201 -17.48 4.53 -0.27
N ASP A 202 -16.28 4.72 0.29
CA ASP A 202 -15.31 5.70 -0.18
C ASP A 202 -14.17 4.98 -0.93
N VAL A 203 -14.13 5.20 -2.24
CA VAL A 203 -13.22 4.58 -3.20
C VAL A 203 -11.92 5.40 -3.35
N MET A 204 -11.78 6.52 -2.63
CA MET A 204 -10.70 7.49 -2.88
C MET A 204 -9.30 7.05 -2.45
N THR A 205 -9.13 5.90 -1.77
CA THR A 205 -7.80 5.47 -1.30
C THR A 205 -7.24 4.31 -2.10
N HIS A 206 -6.01 4.48 -2.59
CA HIS A 206 -5.21 3.43 -3.21
C HIS A 206 -5.15 2.19 -2.31
N VAL A 207 -5.51 1.01 -2.83
CA VAL A 207 -5.71 -0.22 -2.04
C VAL A 207 -4.51 -0.58 -1.17
N GLU A 208 -3.29 -0.43 -1.68
CA GLU A 208 -2.09 -0.77 -0.91
C GLU A 208 -1.83 0.24 0.21
N ARG A 209 -2.08 1.54 -0.03
CA ARG A 209 -2.02 2.57 1.01
C ARG A 209 -3.09 2.33 2.07
N ARG A 210 -4.31 1.97 1.67
CA ARG A 210 -5.38 1.70 2.63
C ARG A 210 -5.08 0.48 3.50
N LEU A 211 -4.46 -0.56 2.95
CA LEU A 211 -3.96 -1.70 3.75
C LEU A 211 -2.88 -1.28 4.77
N HIS A 212 -1.97 -0.36 4.41
CA HIS A 212 -1.02 0.22 5.38
C HIS A 212 -1.73 0.92 6.53
N GLN A 213 -2.75 1.73 6.23
CA GLN A 213 -3.54 2.44 7.22
C GLN A 213 -4.30 1.47 8.14
N LEU A 214 -4.95 0.45 7.58
CA LEU A 214 -5.66 -0.57 8.36
C LEU A 214 -4.70 -1.31 9.31
N MET A 215 -3.50 -1.69 8.84
CA MET A 215 -2.49 -2.33 9.69
C MET A 215 -1.98 -1.40 10.81
N PHE A 216 -1.74 -0.13 10.48
CA PHE A 216 -1.29 0.88 11.43
C PHE A 216 -2.36 1.18 12.50
N GLU A 217 -3.62 1.38 12.09
CA GLU A 217 -4.78 1.56 12.96
C GLU A 217 -4.93 0.38 13.93
N ASP A 218 -4.67 -0.84 13.44
CA ASP A 218 -4.75 -2.10 14.19
C ASP A 218 -3.46 -2.44 14.97
N ARG A 219 -2.46 -1.55 14.96
CA ARG A 219 -1.21 -1.58 15.73
C ARG A 219 -0.36 -2.83 15.51
N ASP A 220 -0.24 -3.28 14.28
CA ASP A 220 0.62 -4.43 13.92
C ASP A 220 2.11 -4.23 14.23
N TYR A 221 2.56 -2.98 14.36
CA TYR A 221 3.93 -2.64 14.75
C TYR A 221 4.28 -2.95 16.21
N GLU A 222 3.30 -3.21 17.07
CA GLU A 222 3.53 -3.60 18.47
C GLU A 222 3.91 -5.10 18.55
N LYS A 223 5.21 -5.42 18.67
CA LYS A 223 5.71 -6.80 18.79
C LYS A 223 5.22 -7.44 20.11
N ARG A 224 4.36 -8.47 20.04
CA ARG A 224 3.75 -9.15 21.20
C ARG A 224 4.68 -10.08 22.02
N SER A 225 5.89 -10.37 21.57
CA SER A 225 6.81 -11.26 22.30
C SER A 225 8.31 -11.00 22.01
N LYS A 226 9.12 -11.00 23.07
CA LYS A 226 10.60 -10.87 23.04
C LYS A 226 11.34 -12.16 22.66
N ARG A 227 10.74 -13.04 21.85
CA ARG A 227 11.32 -14.34 21.49
C ARG A 227 11.42 -14.49 19.99
N HIS A 228 12.44 -13.85 19.44
CA HIS A 228 13.46 -14.48 18.62
C HIS A 228 14.54 -13.42 18.40
N GLU A 229 15.77 -13.70 18.83
CA GLU A 229 16.96 -13.03 18.29
C GLU A 229 16.97 -13.32 16.80
N ARG A 230 16.35 -12.44 16.02
CA ARG A 230 16.51 -12.42 14.57
C ARG A 230 17.61 -11.43 14.29
N ASP A 231 18.62 -11.90 13.56
CA ASP A 231 19.51 -11.05 12.80
C ASP A 231 18.64 -10.02 12.05
N PRO A 232 18.77 -8.70 12.30
CA PRO A 232 17.78 -7.76 11.82
C PRO A 232 17.93 -7.59 10.31
N MET A 233 17.11 -8.33 9.56
CA MET A 233 16.92 -8.18 8.11
C MET A 233 16.48 -6.74 7.74
N VAL A 234 16.03 -5.97 8.73
CA VAL A 234 15.71 -4.54 8.65
C VAL A 234 16.31 -3.83 9.86
N VAL A 235 17.10 -2.78 9.61
CA VAL A 235 17.67 -1.90 10.63
C VAL A 235 17.15 -0.50 10.38
N VAL A 236 16.39 0.04 11.34
CA VAL A 236 15.93 1.43 11.32
C VAL A 236 16.61 2.21 12.44
N THR A 237 17.24 3.33 12.10
CA THR A 237 17.79 4.25 13.10
C THR A 237 17.21 5.63 12.93
N VAL A 238 17.00 6.31 14.05
CA VAL A 238 16.46 7.66 14.10
C VAL A 238 17.38 8.51 14.96
N GLN A 239 17.84 9.62 14.39
CA GLN A 239 18.74 10.58 15.03
C GLN A 239 18.18 11.99 14.85
N ASN A 240 18.43 12.87 15.82
CA ASN A 240 18.01 14.27 15.70
C ASN A 240 19.19 15.13 15.23
N TRP A 241 18.95 15.97 14.23
CA TRP A 241 19.88 17.00 13.80
C TRP A 241 19.40 18.35 14.34
N ALA A 242 19.89 18.69 15.53
CA ALA A 242 19.47 19.88 16.27
C ALA A 242 19.68 21.20 15.49
N GLU A 243 20.79 21.34 14.77
CA GLU A 243 21.12 22.58 14.04
C GLU A 243 20.15 22.91 12.90
N ARG A 244 19.55 21.90 12.29
CA ARG A 244 18.61 22.07 11.16
C ARG A 244 17.18 21.70 11.51
N SER A 245 16.88 21.43 12.78
CA SER A 245 15.56 21.03 13.27
C SER A 245 14.95 19.87 12.47
N TYR A 246 15.76 18.88 12.06
CA TYR A 246 15.30 17.68 11.36
C TYR A 246 15.50 16.44 12.23
N SER A 247 14.70 15.41 12.00
CA SER A 247 15.03 14.05 12.38
C SER A 247 15.51 13.28 11.15
N VAL A 248 16.63 12.59 11.28
CA VAL A 248 17.23 11.76 10.24
C VAL A 248 16.84 10.31 10.52
N VAL A 249 16.13 9.71 9.57
CA VAL A 249 15.73 8.31 9.59
C VAL A 249 16.56 7.56 8.57
N ASN A 250 17.28 6.53 9.01
CA ASN A 250 18.00 5.62 8.13
C ASN A 250 17.33 4.25 8.17
N VAL A 251 16.97 3.73 7.00
CA VAL A 251 16.42 2.38 6.82
C VAL A 251 17.42 1.58 5.98
N HIS A 252 17.91 0.48 6.55
CA HIS A 252 18.76 -0.48 5.87
C HIS A 252 18.10 -1.86 5.87
N CYS A 253 17.89 -2.44 4.70
CA CYS A 253 17.23 -3.74 4.55
C CYS A 253 17.51 -4.36 3.18
N ARG A 254 17.01 -5.58 2.95
CA ARG A 254 16.99 -6.19 1.62
C ARG A 254 16.12 -5.37 0.67
N ASP A 255 16.65 -5.05 -0.52
CA ASP A 255 15.90 -4.37 -1.58
C ASP A 255 14.74 -5.24 -2.08
N ARG A 256 13.64 -4.57 -2.40
CA ARG A 256 12.45 -5.18 -3.00
C ARG A 256 11.61 -4.15 -3.71
N THR A 257 10.75 -4.61 -4.61
CA THR A 257 9.73 -3.76 -5.21
C THR A 257 8.88 -3.12 -4.11
N LYS A 258 8.47 -1.88 -4.36
CA LYS A 258 7.58 -1.09 -3.49
C LYS A 258 8.17 -0.70 -2.13
N LEU A 259 9.47 -0.89 -1.90
CA LEU A 259 10.11 -0.52 -0.63
C LEU A 259 9.98 0.98 -0.33
N LEU A 260 10.29 1.86 -1.29
CA LEU A 260 10.16 3.30 -1.10
C LEU A 260 8.70 3.72 -0.82
N PHE A 261 7.76 3.10 -1.52
CA PHE A 261 6.33 3.33 -1.28
C PHE A 261 5.95 3.01 0.16
N ASP A 262 6.31 1.83 0.65
CA ASP A 262 5.95 1.40 2.00
C ASP A 262 6.54 2.34 3.09
N VAL A 263 7.79 2.82 2.89
CA VAL A 263 8.44 3.76 3.81
C VAL A 263 7.79 5.15 3.76
N VAL A 264 7.59 5.72 2.58
CA VAL A 264 6.98 7.06 2.42
C VAL A 264 5.53 7.05 2.88
N CYS A 265 4.78 5.99 2.60
CA CYS A 265 3.41 5.81 3.09
C CYS A 265 3.38 5.84 4.62
N THR A 266 4.25 5.07 5.27
CA THR A 266 4.36 5.02 6.73
C THR A 266 4.69 6.38 7.33
N LEU A 267 5.70 7.08 6.79
CA LEU A 267 6.05 8.43 7.26
C LEU A 267 4.88 9.41 7.09
N THR A 268 4.19 9.36 5.95
CA THR A 268 3.07 10.24 5.63
C THR A 268 1.87 10.00 6.56
N ASP A 269 1.52 8.73 6.80
CA ASP A 269 0.40 8.34 7.66
C ASP A 269 0.71 8.61 9.15
N MET A 270 2.00 8.65 9.52
CA MET A 270 2.48 9.15 10.82
C MET A 270 2.64 10.69 10.88
N GLU A 271 2.15 11.41 9.87
CA GLU A 271 2.20 12.87 9.77
C GLU A 271 3.61 13.49 9.72
N TYR A 272 4.61 12.75 9.22
CA TYR A 272 5.92 13.30 8.91
C TYR A 272 6.01 13.73 7.45
N ALA A 273 6.52 14.95 7.23
CA ALA A 273 6.91 15.45 5.92
C ALA A 273 8.39 15.14 5.64
N VAL A 274 8.66 14.55 4.48
CA VAL A 274 10.03 14.35 3.97
C VAL A 274 10.51 15.63 3.31
N PHE A 275 11.60 16.20 3.80
CA PHE A 275 12.24 17.38 3.22
C PHE A 275 13.39 17.01 2.30
N HIS A 276 14.21 16.05 2.72
CA HIS A 276 15.28 15.53 1.88
C HIS A 276 15.30 14.02 2.02
N ALA A 277 15.61 13.30 0.95
CA ALA A 277 15.88 11.89 1.06
C ALA A 277 16.88 11.43 -0.01
N THR A 278 17.70 10.47 0.37
CA THR A 278 18.59 9.76 -0.54
C THR A 278 18.28 8.29 -0.47
N ILE A 279 17.90 7.72 -1.61
CA ILE A 279 17.59 6.31 -1.77
C ILE A 279 18.64 5.72 -2.69
N ASN A 280 19.26 4.64 -2.25
CA ASN A 280 20.21 3.89 -3.05
C ASN A 280 19.97 2.40 -2.85
N THR A 281 19.73 1.69 -3.95
CA THR A 281 19.65 0.24 -3.95
C THR A 281 20.80 -0.35 -4.75
N SER A 282 21.46 -1.33 -4.15
CA SER A 282 22.62 -2.01 -4.71
C SER A 282 22.41 -3.51 -4.59
N SER A 283 22.37 -4.20 -5.74
CA SER A 283 22.07 -5.64 -5.82
C SER A 283 20.78 -6.00 -5.09
N ASP A 284 20.91 -6.57 -3.89
CA ASP A 284 19.83 -7.03 -3.02
C ASP A 284 19.70 -6.18 -1.74
N GLN A 285 20.44 -5.09 -1.58
CA GLN A 285 20.42 -4.23 -0.39
C GLN A 285 19.92 -2.84 -0.73
N ALA A 286 19.20 -2.23 0.21
CA ALA A 286 18.68 -0.89 0.10
C ALA A 286 19.11 -0.06 1.31
N HIS A 287 19.52 1.18 1.03
CA HIS A 287 19.86 2.20 2.01
C HIS A 287 19.03 3.44 1.69
N LEU A 288 18.11 3.77 2.61
CA LEU A 288 17.24 4.93 2.47
C LEU A 288 17.47 5.86 3.66
N GLU A 289 17.89 7.08 3.38
CA GLU A 289 18.06 8.15 4.37
C GLU A 289 17.00 9.22 4.13
N PHE A 290 16.25 9.58 5.17
CA PHE A 290 15.20 10.59 5.13
C PHE A 290 15.43 11.66 6.18
N TYR A 291 15.27 12.91 5.79
CA TYR A 291 15.24 14.08 6.66
C TYR A 291 13.79 14.52 6.81
N ILE A 292 13.22 14.28 7.98
CA ILE A 292 11.80 14.48 8.25
C ILE A 292 11.55 15.55 9.31
N ARG A 293 10.36 16.14 9.26
CA ARG A 293 9.75 16.89 10.37
C ARG A 293 8.30 16.46 10.51
N HIS A 294 7.77 16.51 11.72
CA HIS A 294 6.35 16.35 11.92
C HIS A 294 5.60 17.52 11.24
N LYS A 295 4.31 17.34 10.90
CA LYS A 295 3.50 18.38 10.25
C LYS A 295 3.43 19.69 11.05
N ASP A 296 3.58 19.62 12.37
CA ASP A 296 3.69 20.79 13.24
C ASP A 296 5.04 21.55 13.13
N GLY A 297 5.99 21.02 12.35
CA GLY A 297 7.32 21.60 12.11
C GLY A 297 8.40 21.18 13.10
N SER A 298 8.07 20.37 14.11
CA SER A 298 9.03 19.87 15.09
C SER A 298 9.80 18.63 14.60
N PRO A 299 11.05 18.43 15.06
CA PRO A 299 11.70 17.12 14.97
C PRO A 299 11.08 16.17 16.01
N ILE A 300 11.36 14.88 15.86
CA ILE A 300 11.00 13.85 16.85
C ILE A 300 11.53 14.27 18.22
N SER A 301 10.62 14.42 19.18
CA SER A 301 10.88 15.15 20.41
C SER A 301 11.05 14.23 21.63
N SER A 302 10.55 12.99 21.54
CA SER A 302 10.55 12.04 22.65
C SER A 302 11.05 10.64 22.25
N GLU A 303 11.58 9.89 23.22
CA GLU A 303 12.02 8.52 22.99
C GLU A 303 10.86 7.58 22.62
N ALA A 304 9.65 7.83 23.16
CA ALA A 304 8.47 7.05 22.83
C ALA A 304 8.02 7.27 21.37
N GLU A 305 8.05 8.50 20.90
CA GLU A 305 7.80 8.86 19.50
C GLU A 305 8.87 8.25 18.58
N ARG A 306 10.15 8.38 18.96
CA ARG A 306 11.28 7.77 18.25
C ARG A 306 11.10 6.25 18.10
N GLN A 307 10.79 5.56 19.19
CA GLN A 307 10.60 4.11 19.17
C GLN A 307 9.37 3.70 18.35
N ARG A 308 8.30 4.51 18.36
CA ARG A 308 7.12 4.28 17.51
C ARG A 308 7.47 4.39 16.03
N VAL A 309 8.21 5.42 15.62
CA VAL A 309 8.67 5.60 14.23
C VAL A 309 9.50 4.41 13.77
N ILE A 310 10.45 3.96 14.60
CA ILE A 310 11.27 2.76 14.33
C ILE A 310 10.38 1.54 14.13
N GLN A 311 9.46 1.26 15.06
CA GLN A 311 8.59 0.09 14.99
C GLN A 311 7.66 0.11 13.77
N CYS A 312 7.08 1.27 13.43
CA CYS A 312 6.19 1.40 12.29
C CYS A 312 6.93 1.17 10.97
N LEU A 313 8.15 1.70 10.84
CA LEU A 313 8.98 1.50 9.65
C LEU A 313 9.48 0.06 9.53
N GLU A 314 9.92 -0.55 10.63
CA GLU A 314 10.25 -1.99 10.66
C GLU A 314 9.07 -2.83 10.19
N ALA A 315 7.88 -2.63 10.79
CA ALA A 315 6.67 -3.36 10.42
C ALA A 315 6.31 -3.16 8.93
N ALA A 316 6.33 -1.93 8.44
CA ALA A 316 6.02 -1.62 7.04
C ALA A 316 6.96 -2.32 6.06
N VAL A 317 8.25 -2.39 6.36
CA VAL A 317 9.24 -3.12 5.54
C VAL A 317 8.98 -4.63 5.64
N GLU A 318 8.77 -5.14 6.85
CA GLU A 318 8.59 -6.56 7.16
C GLU A 318 7.30 -7.16 6.57
N ARG A 319 6.19 -6.40 6.49
CA ARG A 319 4.89 -6.84 5.94
C ARG A 319 5.01 -7.53 4.58
N ARG A 320 5.86 -7.01 3.69
CA ARG A 320 6.11 -7.60 2.35
C ARG A 320 7.43 -8.37 2.25
N ALA A 321 8.21 -8.43 3.33
CA ALA A 321 9.48 -9.17 3.39
C ALA A 321 9.30 -10.61 3.90
N SER A 322 8.05 -11.08 4.02
CA SER A 322 7.68 -12.38 4.57
C SER A 322 8.42 -13.51 3.84
N ALA A 323 9.19 -14.29 4.59
CA ALA A 323 9.71 -15.57 4.11
C ALA A 323 8.53 -16.48 3.79
N GLY A 324 8.52 -17.10 2.62
CA GLY A 324 7.43 -17.97 2.19
C GLY A 324 7.51 -18.32 0.71
N VAL A 325 6.70 -19.29 0.30
CA VAL A 325 6.59 -19.71 -1.11
C VAL A 325 5.43 -18.95 -1.75
N ARG A 326 5.68 -18.32 -2.89
CA ARG A 326 4.64 -17.69 -3.71
C ARG A 326 4.00 -18.75 -4.61
N LEU A 327 2.73 -19.02 -4.39
CA LEU A 327 1.91 -19.92 -5.20
C LEU A 327 0.98 -19.08 -6.08
N GLU A 328 1.03 -19.29 -7.40
CA GLU A 328 0.08 -18.71 -8.35
C GLU A 328 -0.86 -19.80 -8.85
N LEU A 329 -2.15 -19.63 -8.61
CA LEU A 329 -3.19 -20.57 -9.00
C LEU A 329 -4.11 -19.90 -10.02
N ARG A 330 -4.22 -20.51 -11.20
CA ARG A 330 -5.14 -20.07 -12.26
C ARG A 330 -6.15 -21.16 -12.56
N HIS A 331 -7.43 -20.87 -12.38
CA HIS A 331 -8.50 -21.84 -12.51
C HIS A 331 -9.80 -21.18 -13.00
N PRO A 332 -10.67 -21.88 -13.75
CA PRO A 332 -12.03 -21.40 -14.00
C PRO A 332 -12.74 -21.07 -12.70
N ASP A 333 -13.33 -19.89 -12.62
CA ASP A 333 -13.94 -19.45 -11.38
C ASP A 333 -15.24 -20.24 -11.09
N LYS A 334 -15.48 -20.49 -9.80
CA LYS A 334 -16.68 -21.17 -9.30
C LYS A 334 -16.98 -20.71 -7.88
N GLN A 335 -18.27 -20.68 -7.54
CA GLN A 335 -18.70 -20.33 -6.19
C GLN A 335 -18.02 -21.24 -5.15
N GLY A 336 -17.43 -20.62 -4.12
CA GLY A 336 -16.73 -21.32 -3.05
C GLY A 336 -15.29 -21.76 -3.36
N LEU A 337 -14.74 -21.47 -4.54
CA LEU A 337 -13.36 -21.84 -4.92
C LEU A 337 -12.33 -21.38 -3.89
N LEU A 338 -12.42 -20.12 -3.45
CA LEU A 338 -11.48 -19.54 -2.49
C LEU A 338 -11.57 -20.23 -1.11
N ALA A 339 -12.78 -20.60 -0.69
CA ALA A 339 -12.99 -21.34 0.55
C ALA A 339 -12.39 -22.75 0.47
N GLU A 340 -12.53 -23.43 -0.67
CA GLU A 340 -11.94 -24.75 -0.94
C GLU A 340 -10.40 -24.67 -0.92
N VAL A 341 -9.80 -23.75 -1.69
CA VAL A 341 -8.34 -23.61 -1.79
C VAL A 341 -7.70 -23.29 -0.43
N THR A 342 -8.24 -22.30 0.28
CA THR A 342 -7.71 -21.89 1.59
C THR A 342 -7.98 -22.93 2.67
N ARG A 343 -9.04 -23.73 2.54
CA ARG A 343 -9.27 -24.91 3.37
C ARG A 343 -8.19 -25.97 3.13
N THR A 344 -7.81 -26.24 1.88
CA THR A 344 -6.72 -27.17 1.57
C THR A 344 -5.41 -26.72 2.20
N PHE A 345 -5.08 -25.42 2.16
CA PHE A 345 -3.90 -24.89 2.85
C PHE A 345 -3.96 -25.16 4.36
N ARG A 346 -5.09 -24.84 5.00
CA ARG A 346 -5.30 -25.10 6.43
C ARG A 346 -5.13 -26.59 6.77
N GLU A 347 -5.74 -27.48 6.00
CA GLU A 347 -5.71 -28.93 6.23
C GLU A 347 -4.31 -29.53 6.05
N ASN A 348 -3.44 -28.86 5.29
CA ASN A 348 -2.04 -29.25 5.10
C ASN A 348 -1.06 -28.47 6.00
N GLY A 349 -1.56 -27.73 7.01
CA GLY A 349 -0.71 -26.99 7.93
C GLY A 349 0.06 -25.83 7.27
N LEU A 350 -0.53 -25.21 6.24
CA LEU A 350 0.03 -24.02 5.62
C LEU A 350 -0.70 -22.77 6.14
N ASN A 351 0.08 -21.79 6.56
CA ASN A 351 -0.40 -20.45 6.86
C ASN A 351 -0.24 -19.54 5.63
N VAL A 352 -1.16 -18.61 5.45
CA VAL A 352 -1.16 -17.67 4.32
C VAL A 352 -0.82 -16.30 4.84
N THR A 353 0.35 -15.78 4.46
CA THR A 353 0.83 -14.51 4.98
C THR A 353 0.37 -13.30 4.16
N ARG A 354 0.13 -13.52 2.86
CA ARG A 354 -0.36 -12.52 1.92
C ARG A 354 -1.16 -13.18 0.80
N THR A 355 -2.19 -12.48 0.35
CA THR A 355 -3.07 -12.94 -0.73
C THR A 355 -3.38 -11.79 -1.70
N GLU A 356 -3.38 -12.09 -2.99
CA GLU A 356 -3.92 -11.26 -4.07
C GLU A 356 -4.85 -12.13 -4.92
N ILE A 357 -6.13 -11.79 -4.98
CA ILE A 357 -7.18 -12.54 -5.68
C ILE A 357 -7.68 -11.66 -6.79
N SER A 358 -7.80 -12.18 -8.00
CA SER A 358 -8.44 -11.46 -9.09
C SER A 358 -9.23 -12.42 -9.96
N THR A 359 -10.51 -12.10 -10.17
CA THR A 359 -11.38 -12.81 -11.09
C THR A 359 -11.66 -11.92 -12.30
N SER A 360 -11.25 -12.39 -13.48
CA SER A 360 -11.49 -11.70 -14.74
C SER A 360 -11.99 -12.68 -15.80
N CYS A 361 -13.05 -12.30 -16.52
CA CYS A 361 -13.61 -13.09 -17.63
C CYS A 361 -13.90 -14.57 -17.27
N GLY A 362 -14.35 -14.85 -16.03
CA GLY A 362 -14.64 -16.20 -15.55
C GLY A 362 -13.41 -17.04 -15.19
N MET A 363 -12.22 -16.44 -15.15
CA MET A 363 -10.98 -17.06 -14.68
C MET A 363 -10.52 -16.41 -13.38
N ALA A 364 -10.35 -17.22 -12.34
CA ALA A 364 -9.72 -16.81 -11.10
C ALA A 364 -8.18 -16.94 -11.22
N THR A 365 -7.46 -15.87 -10.92
CA THR A 365 -6.01 -15.82 -10.78
C THR A 365 -5.67 -15.38 -9.36
N ASN A 366 -5.16 -16.31 -8.57
CA ASN A 366 -4.94 -16.12 -7.14
C ASN A 366 -3.46 -16.32 -6.81
N ILE A 367 -2.87 -15.35 -6.13
CA ILE A 367 -1.50 -15.41 -5.62
C ILE A 367 -1.58 -15.52 -4.10
N PHE A 368 -0.95 -16.57 -3.56
CA PHE A 368 -0.83 -16.80 -2.12
C PHE A 368 0.65 -16.88 -1.74
N CYS A 369 1.06 -16.13 -0.73
CA CYS A 369 2.34 -16.36 -0.05
C CYS A 369 2.08 -17.26 1.15
N VAL A 370 2.68 -18.46 1.15
CA VAL A 370 2.44 -19.48 2.17
C VAL A 370 3.71 -19.81 2.97
N THR A 371 3.51 -20.16 4.24
CA THR A 371 4.53 -20.65 5.17
C THR A 371 4.03 -21.89 5.88
N ASP A 372 4.93 -22.70 6.42
CA ASP A 372 4.56 -23.74 7.39
C ASP A 372 3.91 -23.07 8.62
N ALA A 373 2.86 -23.69 9.16
CA ALA A 373 2.04 -23.16 10.26
C ALA A 373 2.62 -23.40 11.65
#